data_AF-A0A241XPI1-F1
#
_entry.id   AF-A0A241XPI1-F1
#
_cell.length_a   1.000
_cell.length_b   1.000
_cell.length_c   1.000
_cell.angle_alpha   90.00
_cell.angle_beta   90.00
_cell.angle_gamma   90.00
#
_symmetry.space_group_name_H-M   'P 1'
#
loop_
_entity.id
_entity.type
_entity.pdbx_description
1 polymer ?
#
loop_
_entity_poly.entity_id
_entity_poly.type
_entity_poly.pdbx_seq_one_letter_code
_entity_poly.pdbx_strand_id
1 'polypeptide(L)'
;MLDVPVLLAAVSPDSPCGDDLEYDAAFLELERIAQGQPERQMGDAVLPAEPPEWPRVRALASELFGRSKDLRVANLLLQSNVALDGLDGLAEGLLLVRELLGQYWDGVYPLLDADDDNDPTFRINALTGLVAEPLLQLVWAIPLVRSRAFGPVNLRAALNAAGLQRFASETLSPEQIAGAFADADADALAATRRALEGAQEHALAIESGVAERVGSAQGLDLGPLRQLLRQALQVFDLYGPQGAGEPLAPGAEAAADEQGGAAPVAAVAAPAPRASGEIANREDVLRQLDRLLEYYVRHEPSSPVPVLLKRAKTLVTADFAEIVRNLIPDGISQFETLRGPESE
;
A
#
# COMPACT_ATOMS: atom_id res chain seq x y z
N MET A 1 4.20 19.38 12.57
CA MET A 1 4.51 20.07 11.31
C MET A 1 6.01 20.24 11.20
N LEU A 2 6.55 19.70 10.11
CA LEU A 2 7.97 19.58 9.83
C LEU A 2 8.49 20.90 9.23
N ASP A 3 9.60 21.44 9.73
CA ASP A 3 10.26 22.58 9.08
C ASP A 3 11.22 22.06 7.98
N VAL A 4 10.64 21.72 6.82
CA VAL A 4 11.37 21.17 5.67
C VAL A 4 12.55 22.07 5.25
N PRO A 5 12.39 23.41 5.13
CA PRO A 5 13.53 24.29 4.83
C PRO A 5 14.68 24.18 5.83
N VAL A 6 14.41 24.09 7.14
CA VAL A 6 15.46 23.93 8.15
C VAL A 6 16.15 22.58 8.01
N LEU A 7 15.41 21.50 7.74
CA LEU A 7 15.99 20.16 7.55
C LEU A 7 16.79 20.03 6.26
N LEU A 8 16.49 20.84 5.23
CA LEU A 8 17.22 20.88 3.96
C LEU A 8 18.44 21.80 3.98
N ALA A 9 18.58 22.68 4.99
CA ALA A 9 19.73 23.54 5.11
C ALA A 9 21.03 22.71 5.17
N ALA A 10 22.02 23.10 4.38
CA ALA A 10 23.33 22.45 4.36
C ALA A 10 23.91 22.38 5.77
N VAL A 11 24.50 21.23 6.13
CA VAL A 11 25.13 21.01 7.45
C VAL A 11 26.28 21.99 7.65
N SER A 12 27.11 22.17 6.61
CA SER A 12 28.17 23.17 6.57
C SER A 12 28.48 23.57 5.11
N PRO A 13 29.20 24.68 4.87
CA PRO A 13 29.59 25.09 3.52
C PRO A 13 30.48 24.07 2.80
N ASP A 14 31.38 23.41 3.54
CA ASP A 14 32.37 22.48 2.99
C ASP A 14 31.88 21.03 2.95
N SER A 15 30.95 20.66 3.85
CA SER A 15 30.21 19.40 3.81
C SER A 15 28.71 19.67 3.96
N PRO A 16 27.99 19.90 2.83
CA PRO A 16 26.55 20.17 2.86
C PRO A 16 25.73 18.99 3.39
N CYS A 17 26.19 17.77 3.14
CA CYS A 17 25.54 16.54 3.59
C CYS A 17 26.00 16.04 4.96
N GLY A 18 27.07 16.61 5.52
CA GLY A 18 27.58 16.23 6.84
C GLY A 18 28.34 14.90 6.84
N ASP A 19 28.15 14.11 7.89
CA ASP A 19 28.91 12.87 8.16
C ASP A 19 28.08 11.61 7.88
N ASP A 20 28.74 10.48 7.59
CA ASP A 20 28.08 9.17 7.58
C ASP A 20 27.76 8.72 9.01
N LEU A 21 26.52 8.27 9.21
CA LEU A 21 26.00 7.85 10.51
C LEU A 21 26.01 6.33 10.73
N GLU A 22 26.59 5.52 9.83
CA GLU A 22 26.53 4.05 9.88
C GLU A 22 26.80 3.44 11.28
N TYR A 23 27.77 4.00 12.02
CA TYR A 23 28.14 3.56 13.36
C TYR A 23 27.87 4.62 14.46
N ASP A 24 27.13 5.68 14.15
CA ASP A 24 26.84 6.74 15.09
C ASP A 24 25.88 6.26 16.18
N ALA A 25 26.23 6.53 17.45
CA ALA A 25 25.46 6.05 18.59
C ALA A 25 24.03 6.62 18.64
N ALA A 26 23.81 7.85 18.17
CA ALA A 26 22.49 8.46 18.13
C ALA A 26 21.65 7.91 16.97
N PHE A 27 22.28 7.53 15.85
CA PHE A 27 21.60 6.82 14.77
C PHE A 27 21.16 5.41 15.20
N LEU A 28 22.05 4.64 15.83
CA LEU A 28 21.71 3.31 16.35
C LEU A 28 20.60 3.38 17.43
N GLU A 29 20.63 4.41 18.27
CA GLU A 29 19.55 4.67 19.23
C GLU A 29 18.24 5.01 18.53
N LEU A 30 18.27 5.82 17.46
CA LEU A 30 17.10 6.15 16.64
C LEU A 30 16.46 4.89 16.05
N GLU A 31 17.26 4.01 15.45
CA GLU A 31 16.78 2.73 14.91
C GLU A 31 16.15 1.88 16.01
N ARG A 32 16.79 1.80 17.18
CA ARG A 32 16.29 1.04 18.32
C ARG A 32 14.94 1.55 18.82
N ILE A 33 14.80 2.86 19.03
CA ILE A 33 13.55 3.44 19.57
C ILE A 33 12.40 3.37 18.54
N ALA A 34 12.73 3.39 17.24
CA ALA A 34 11.76 3.30 16.16
C ALA A 34 11.16 1.89 15.98
N GLN A 35 11.74 0.85 16.60
CA GLN A 35 11.17 -0.50 16.60
C GLN A 35 10.02 -0.67 17.61
N GLY A 36 9.92 0.21 18.61
CA GLY A 36 8.95 0.06 19.69
C GLY A 36 9.27 -1.15 20.57
N GLN A 37 8.24 -1.72 21.20
CA GLN A 37 8.37 -2.91 22.02
C GLN A 37 7.56 -4.05 21.41
N PRO A 38 8.16 -5.20 21.06
CA PRO A 38 7.41 -6.34 20.58
C PRO A 38 6.55 -6.92 21.72
N GLU A 39 5.57 -7.75 21.36
CA GLU A 39 4.81 -8.56 22.32
C GLU A 39 5.75 -9.44 23.15
N ARG A 40 5.50 -9.56 24.46
CA ARG A 40 6.35 -10.37 25.36
C ARG A 40 5.49 -11.20 26.31
N GLN A 41 5.92 -12.44 26.57
CA GLN A 41 5.36 -13.25 27.64
C GLN A 41 6.13 -12.99 28.94
N MET A 42 5.39 -12.66 30.00
CA MET A 42 5.90 -12.48 31.37
C MET A 42 5.15 -13.44 32.30
N GLY A 43 5.75 -14.62 32.52
CA GLY A 43 5.07 -15.72 33.21
C GLY A 43 3.85 -16.17 32.40
N ASP A 44 2.67 -16.10 33.01
CA ASP A 44 1.38 -16.45 32.37
C ASP A 44 0.72 -15.27 31.64
N ALA A 45 1.29 -14.05 31.72
CA ALA A 45 0.74 -12.86 31.09
C ALA A 45 1.40 -12.55 29.74
N VAL A 46 0.60 -12.24 28.72
CA VAL A 46 1.07 -11.69 27.43
C VAL A 46 0.96 -10.17 27.51
N LEU A 47 2.11 -9.47 27.44
CA LEU A 47 2.18 -8.03 27.29
C LEU A 47 2.10 -7.69 25.80
N PRO A 48 1.11 -6.90 25.36
CA PRO A 48 0.97 -6.55 23.95
C PRO A 48 2.14 -5.72 23.45
N ALA A 49 2.35 -5.71 22.13
CA ALA A 49 3.32 -4.82 21.52
C ALA A 49 2.98 -3.35 21.79
N GLU A 50 3.98 -2.54 22.11
CA GLU A 50 3.84 -1.09 22.27
C GLU A 50 4.46 -0.38 21.05
N PRO A 51 3.75 0.59 20.45
CA PRO A 51 4.29 1.34 19.35
C PRO A 51 5.50 2.18 19.78
N PRO A 52 6.35 2.61 18.82
CA PRO A 52 7.43 3.55 19.09
C PRO A 52 6.95 4.83 19.76
N GLU A 53 7.82 5.43 20.58
CA GLU A 53 7.62 6.79 21.09
C GLU A 53 7.85 7.80 19.96
N TRP A 54 6.90 7.92 19.04
CA TRP A 54 7.03 8.73 17.83
C TRP A 54 7.50 10.18 18.06
N PRO A 55 7.08 10.89 19.14
CA PRO A 55 7.64 12.21 19.43
C PRO A 55 9.15 12.19 19.67
N ARG A 56 9.65 11.14 20.33
CA ARG A 56 11.09 10.94 20.58
C ARG A 56 11.83 10.56 19.31
N VAL A 57 11.26 9.70 18.47
CA VAL A 57 11.78 9.36 17.13
C VAL A 57 11.92 10.63 16.29
N ARG A 58 10.87 11.45 16.20
CA ARG A 58 10.88 12.71 15.44
C ARG A 58 11.95 13.67 15.94
N ALA A 59 12.05 13.84 17.26
CA ALA A 59 13.03 14.75 17.86
C ALA A 59 14.46 14.33 17.55
N LEU A 60 14.79 13.04 17.75
CA LEU A 60 16.14 12.52 17.54
C LEU A 60 16.50 12.50 16.05
N ALA A 61 15.58 12.11 15.17
CA ALA A 61 15.80 12.18 13.73
C ALA A 61 16.03 13.63 13.25
N SER A 62 15.27 14.59 13.77
CA SER A 62 15.45 16.02 13.45
C SER A 62 16.80 16.55 13.92
N GLU A 63 17.29 16.11 15.08
CA GLU A 63 18.63 16.45 15.59
C GLU A 63 19.73 15.89 14.68
N LEU A 64 19.60 14.63 14.25
CA LEU A 64 20.54 13.99 13.33
C LEU A 64 20.60 14.70 11.96
N PHE A 65 19.48 15.27 11.48
CA PHE A 65 19.47 16.07 10.25
C PHE A 65 20.33 17.35 10.32
N GLY A 66 20.66 17.82 11.52
CA GLY A 66 21.63 18.89 11.74
C GLY A 66 23.08 18.46 11.55
N ARG A 67 23.35 17.14 11.48
CA ARG A 67 24.68 16.53 11.37
C ARG A 67 24.87 15.73 10.08
N SER A 68 23.79 15.20 9.51
CA SER A 68 23.85 14.35 8.31
C SER A 68 22.57 14.44 7.48
N LYS A 69 22.71 14.46 6.15
CA LYS A 69 21.63 14.25 5.20
C LYS A 69 21.60 12.77 4.82
N ASP A 70 20.82 12.00 5.56
CA ASP A 70 20.77 10.54 5.45
C ASP A 70 19.34 10.05 5.18
N LEU A 71 19.17 9.24 4.12
CA LEU A 71 17.88 8.69 3.71
C LEU A 71 17.32 7.66 4.71
N ARG A 72 18.18 6.97 5.46
CA ARG A 72 17.77 6.06 6.55
C ARG A 72 17.12 6.86 7.67
N VAL A 73 17.70 8.01 8.04
CA VAL A 73 17.10 8.95 9.00
C VAL A 73 15.82 9.56 8.43
N ALA A 74 15.80 9.93 7.15
CA ALA A 74 14.62 10.46 6.47
C ALA A 74 13.42 9.52 6.55
N ASN A 75 13.62 8.20 6.41
CA ASN A 75 12.55 7.22 6.54
C ASN A 75 11.94 7.16 7.94
N LEU A 76 12.78 7.16 8.98
CA LEU A 76 12.31 7.11 10.36
C LEU A 76 11.61 8.42 10.74
N LEU A 77 12.10 9.54 10.23
CA LEU A 77 11.43 10.83 10.35
C LEU A 77 10.07 10.81 9.65
N LEU A 78 9.99 10.30 8.42
CA LEU A 78 8.72 10.13 7.70
C LEU A 78 7.72 9.29 8.51
N GLN A 79 8.12 8.12 9.01
CA GLN A 79 7.24 7.28 9.84
C GLN A 79 6.73 8.04 11.08
N SER A 80 7.60 8.76 11.78
CA SER A 80 7.20 9.57 12.93
C SER A 80 6.24 10.70 12.57
N ASN A 81 6.39 11.31 11.39
CA ASN A 81 5.49 12.35 10.90
C ASN A 81 4.13 11.77 10.53
N VAL A 82 4.08 10.61 9.86
CA VAL A 82 2.81 9.94 9.57
C VAL A 82 2.08 9.58 10.86
N ALA A 83 2.79 9.05 11.86
CA ALA A 83 2.19 8.65 13.12
C ALA A 83 1.63 9.84 13.94
N LEU A 84 2.26 11.02 13.86
CA LEU A 84 1.90 12.19 14.66
C LEU A 84 0.97 13.16 13.94
N ASP A 85 1.22 13.38 12.66
CA ASP A 85 0.61 14.43 11.85
C ASP A 85 -0.24 13.85 10.70
N GLY A 86 -0.30 12.52 10.54
CA GLY A 86 -1.16 11.85 9.57
C GLY A 86 -0.75 12.10 8.11
N LEU A 87 -1.73 12.44 7.27
CA LEU A 87 -1.51 12.65 5.83
C LEU A 87 -0.65 13.88 5.53
N ASP A 88 -0.77 14.95 6.33
CA ASP A 88 0.13 16.10 6.21
C ASP A 88 1.58 15.69 6.47
N GLY A 89 1.80 14.86 7.51
CA GLY A 89 3.12 14.30 7.82
C GLY A 89 3.68 13.39 6.73
N LEU A 90 2.81 12.63 6.03
CA LEU A 90 3.20 11.84 4.86
C LEU A 90 3.65 12.75 3.71
N ALA A 91 2.86 13.76 3.38
CA ALA A 91 3.16 14.70 2.29
C ALA A 91 4.46 15.46 2.56
N GLU A 92 4.62 16.06 3.74
CA GLU A 92 5.82 16.80 4.13
C GLU A 92 7.07 15.91 4.19
N GLY A 93 6.94 14.66 4.67
CA GLY A 93 8.07 13.72 4.70
C GLY A 93 8.50 13.26 3.31
N LEU A 94 7.55 12.98 2.41
CA LEU A 94 7.86 12.67 1.01
C LEU A 94 8.43 13.89 0.28
N LEU A 95 7.96 15.09 0.58
CA LEU A 95 8.57 16.33 0.07
C LEU A 95 10.03 16.41 0.51
N LEU A 96 10.33 16.21 1.79
CA LEU A 96 11.71 16.22 2.29
C LEU A 96 12.59 15.22 1.51
N VAL A 97 12.13 13.97 1.34
CA VAL A 97 12.90 12.95 0.59
C VAL A 97 13.11 13.37 -0.87
N ARG A 98 12.06 13.88 -1.53
CA ARG A 98 12.17 14.40 -2.90
C ARG A 98 13.23 15.49 -3.00
N GLU A 99 13.20 16.46 -2.09
CA GLU A 99 14.13 17.59 -2.08
C GLU A 99 15.56 17.16 -1.72
N LEU A 100 15.75 16.20 -0.80
CA LEU A 100 17.06 15.62 -0.51
C LEU A 100 17.67 14.97 -1.76
N LEU A 101 16.88 14.15 -2.46
CA LEU A 101 17.32 13.53 -3.70
C LEU A 101 17.52 14.56 -4.82
N GLY A 102 16.76 15.64 -4.85
CA GLY A 102 16.89 16.71 -5.84
C GLY A 102 18.16 17.53 -5.65
N GLN A 103 18.42 17.96 -4.42
CA GLN A 103 19.47 18.94 -4.08
C GLN A 103 20.82 18.29 -3.75
N TYR A 104 20.81 17.08 -3.19
CA TYR A 104 21.98 16.46 -2.58
C TYR A 104 22.30 15.06 -3.11
N TRP A 105 21.84 14.70 -4.32
CA TRP A 105 22.02 13.36 -4.88
C TRP A 105 23.44 12.78 -4.72
N ASP A 106 24.47 13.57 -5.03
CA ASP A 106 25.85 13.10 -5.03
C ASP A 106 26.39 12.88 -3.61
N GLY A 107 25.89 13.63 -2.62
CA GLY A 107 26.41 13.61 -1.25
C GLY A 107 25.51 13.00 -0.19
N VAL A 108 24.23 12.74 -0.50
CA VAL A 108 23.26 12.20 0.47
C VAL A 108 23.63 10.77 0.85
N TYR A 109 23.52 10.44 2.14
CA TYR A 109 23.84 9.11 2.65
C TYR A 109 22.67 8.13 2.49
N PRO A 110 22.91 6.84 2.20
CA PRO A 110 24.22 6.24 1.91
C PRO A 110 24.87 6.77 0.62
N LEU A 111 26.18 7.03 0.67
CA LEU A 111 26.96 7.61 -0.42
C LEU A 111 27.11 6.61 -1.57
N LEU A 112 27.19 7.09 -2.82
CA LEU A 112 27.60 6.24 -3.94
C LEU A 112 29.11 6.07 -3.91
N ASP A 113 29.57 4.83 -4.03
CA ASP A 113 31.00 4.52 -4.03
C ASP A 113 31.54 4.54 -5.46
N ALA A 114 32.44 5.49 -5.74
CA ALA A 114 33.06 5.62 -7.05
C ALA A 114 34.02 4.45 -7.37
N ASP A 115 34.54 3.76 -6.35
CA ASP A 115 35.37 2.57 -6.51
C ASP A 115 34.53 1.31 -6.85
N ASP A 116 33.21 1.37 -6.64
CA ASP A 116 32.22 0.31 -6.95
C ASP A 116 31.23 0.76 -8.04
N ASP A 117 31.74 1.42 -9.08
CA ASP A 117 30.97 1.90 -10.25
C ASP A 117 29.73 2.77 -9.91
N ASN A 118 29.73 3.43 -8.74
CA ASN A 118 28.57 4.14 -8.17
C ASN A 118 27.32 3.26 -8.02
N ASP A 119 27.50 2.00 -7.59
CA ASP A 119 26.37 1.09 -7.36
C ASP A 119 25.34 1.70 -6.39
N PRO A 120 24.05 1.80 -6.80
CA PRO A 120 23.04 2.48 -6.01
C PRO A 120 22.33 1.57 -5.00
N THR A 121 22.72 0.31 -4.87
CA THR A 121 21.96 -0.70 -4.12
C THR A 121 21.66 -0.27 -2.68
N PHE A 122 22.64 0.24 -1.94
CA PHE A 122 22.42 0.69 -0.57
C PHE A 122 21.45 1.88 -0.49
N ARG A 123 21.50 2.76 -1.47
CA ARG A 123 20.61 3.92 -1.56
C ARG A 123 19.18 3.52 -1.91
N ILE A 124 19.02 2.62 -2.88
CA ILE A 124 17.71 2.05 -3.22
C ILE A 124 17.15 1.29 -2.02
N ASN A 125 17.96 0.50 -1.32
CA ASN A 125 17.55 -0.19 -0.10
C ASN A 125 17.05 0.78 0.97
N ALA A 126 17.75 1.90 1.20
CA ALA A 126 17.23 2.95 2.06
C ALA A 126 15.87 3.44 1.55
N LEU A 127 15.72 3.79 0.27
CA LEU A 127 14.46 4.29 -0.28
C LEU A 127 13.31 3.26 -0.30
N THR A 128 13.58 1.96 -0.27
CA THR A 128 12.51 0.95 -0.13
C THR A 128 11.76 1.05 1.20
N GLY A 129 12.35 1.73 2.21
CA GLY A 129 11.68 2.10 3.45
C GLY A 129 10.39 2.93 3.25
N LEU A 130 10.25 3.62 2.11
CA LEU A 130 9.06 4.39 1.74
C LEU A 130 7.85 3.52 1.35
N VAL A 131 8.05 2.21 1.19
CA VAL A 131 6.99 1.21 0.94
C VAL A 131 7.08 0.03 1.90
N ALA A 132 7.92 0.13 2.93
CA ALA A 132 8.05 -0.93 3.92
C ALA A 132 6.79 -1.02 4.80
N GLU A 133 6.55 -2.22 5.32
CA GLU A 133 5.37 -2.55 6.11
C GLU A 133 5.08 -1.57 7.27
N PRO A 134 6.06 -1.11 8.07
CA PRO A 134 5.79 -0.16 9.17
C PRO A 134 5.13 1.14 8.69
N LEU A 135 5.58 1.68 7.56
CA LEU A 135 5.01 2.89 6.99
C LEU A 135 3.62 2.62 6.40
N LEU A 136 3.46 1.54 5.64
CA LEU A 136 2.16 1.22 5.04
C LEU A 136 1.10 0.97 6.10
N GLN A 137 1.44 0.30 7.21
CA GLN A 137 0.54 0.11 8.35
C GLN A 137 0.11 1.43 8.97
N LEU A 138 1.05 2.38 9.14
CA LEU A 138 0.70 3.73 9.59
C LEU A 138 -0.27 4.42 8.61
N VAL A 139 -0.02 4.33 7.30
CA VAL A 139 -0.87 4.93 6.25
C VAL A 139 -2.28 4.32 6.26
N TRP A 140 -2.40 3.00 6.40
CA TRP A 140 -3.69 2.32 6.53
C TRP A 140 -4.53 2.80 7.72
N ALA A 141 -3.87 3.16 8.82
CA ALA A 141 -4.50 3.61 10.05
C ALA A 141 -4.89 5.10 10.04
N ILE A 142 -4.41 5.90 9.06
CA ILE A 142 -4.69 7.35 9.04
C ILE A 142 -6.19 7.60 8.86
N PRO A 143 -6.81 8.46 9.70
CA PRO A 143 -8.15 8.97 9.47
C PRO A 143 -8.24 9.74 8.15
N LEU A 144 -9.03 9.23 7.21
CA LEU A 144 -9.31 9.89 5.94
C LEU A 144 -10.35 11.01 6.10
N VAL A 145 -11.34 10.77 6.97
CA VAL A 145 -12.38 11.74 7.33
C VAL A 145 -12.70 11.64 8.81
N ARG A 146 -13.02 12.77 9.44
CA ARG A 146 -13.51 12.84 10.82
C ARG A 146 -14.95 13.36 10.81
N SER A 147 -15.89 12.46 11.07
CA SER A 147 -17.30 12.80 11.23
C SER A 147 -17.64 13.04 12.69
N ARG A 148 -18.58 13.95 12.96
CA ARG A 148 -19.14 14.17 14.30
C ARG A 148 -20.05 13.01 14.70
N ALA A 149 -20.74 12.40 13.74
CA ALA A 149 -21.64 11.27 13.96
C ALA A 149 -20.91 9.91 14.06
N PHE A 150 -19.93 9.66 13.19
CA PHE A 150 -19.27 8.34 13.08
C PHE A 150 -17.86 8.30 13.69
N GLY A 151 -17.31 9.45 14.10
CA GLY A 151 -15.92 9.55 14.53
C GLY A 151 -14.92 9.49 13.37
N PRO A 152 -13.65 9.13 13.65
CA PRO A 152 -12.63 8.99 12.61
C PRO A 152 -12.88 7.74 11.76
N VAL A 153 -12.98 7.93 10.45
CA VAL A 153 -12.99 6.84 9.47
C VAL A 153 -11.59 6.76 8.86
N ASN A 154 -10.89 5.66 9.12
CA ASN A 154 -9.56 5.43 8.56
C ASN A 154 -9.60 5.02 7.08
N LEU A 155 -8.45 5.08 6.42
CA LEU A 155 -8.32 4.73 5.02
C LEU A 155 -8.82 3.31 4.72
N ARG A 156 -8.54 2.34 5.60
CA ARG A 156 -8.99 0.95 5.42
C ARG A 156 -10.50 0.81 5.37
N ALA A 157 -11.19 1.38 6.36
CA ALA A 157 -12.64 1.41 6.46
C ALA A 157 -13.26 2.16 5.28
N ALA A 158 -12.64 3.28 4.87
CA ALA A 158 -13.11 4.07 3.75
C ALA A 158 -13.03 3.31 2.41
N LEU A 159 -11.91 2.64 2.15
CA LEU A 159 -11.73 1.80 0.96
C LEU A 159 -12.68 0.60 0.95
N ASN A 160 -13.00 0.06 2.13
CA ASN A 160 -14.01 -0.98 2.25
C ASN A 160 -15.40 -0.49 1.86
N ALA A 161 -15.84 0.60 2.47
CA ALA A 161 -17.15 1.18 2.25
C ALA A 161 -17.34 1.66 0.80
N ALA A 162 -16.27 2.14 0.16
CA ALA A 162 -16.25 2.53 -1.25
C ALA A 162 -16.28 1.33 -2.23
N GLY A 163 -16.15 0.10 -1.74
CA GLY A 163 -16.09 -1.11 -2.57
C GLY A 163 -14.79 -1.27 -3.36
N LEU A 164 -13.78 -0.42 -3.09
CA LEU A 164 -12.48 -0.45 -3.77
C LEU A 164 -11.59 -1.59 -3.26
N GLN A 165 -11.76 -1.97 -2.00
CA GLN A 165 -11.13 -3.14 -1.38
C GLN A 165 -12.10 -3.85 -0.43
N ARG A 166 -11.86 -5.13 -0.12
CA ARG A 166 -12.70 -5.90 0.81
C ARG A 166 -11.91 -6.39 2.01
N PHE A 167 -12.39 -6.04 3.20
CA PHE A 167 -11.84 -6.47 4.49
C PHE A 167 -12.96 -7.04 5.34
N ALA A 168 -12.87 -8.31 5.74
CA ALA A 168 -13.93 -9.00 6.48
C ALA A 168 -14.23 -8.37 7.85
N SER A 169 -13.25 -7.71 8.45
CA SER A 169 -13.36 -7.00 9.73
C SER A 169 -13.93 -5.58 9.62
N GLU A 170 -14.08 -5.05 8.40
CA GLU A 170 -14.68 -3.73 8.18
C GLU A 170 -16.17 -3.88 7.86
N THR A 171 -16.99 -3.01 8.44
CA THR A 171 -18.46 -3.07 8.35
C THR A 171 -19.11 -1.76 7.93
N LEU A 172 -18.32 -0.71 7.68
CA LEU A 172 -18.81 0.59 7.27
C LEU A 172 -19.48 0.50 5.89
N SER A 173 -20.73 0.94 5.78
CA SER A 173 -21.51 0.89 4.53
C SER A 173 -21.24 2.10 3.61
N PRO A 174 -21.53 1.99 2.30
CA PRO A 174 -21.47 3.11 1.36
C PRO A 174 -22.28 4.35 1.81
N GLU A 175 -23.43 4.15 2.44
CA GLU A 175 -24.29 5.23 2.93
C GLU A 175 -23.68 5.89 4.17
N GLN A 176 -23.03 5.11 5.05
CA GLN A 176 -22.37 5.63 6.24
C GLN A 176 -21.14 6.46 5.90
N ILE A 177 -20.32 6.03 4.93
CA ILE A 177 -19.19 6.85 4.46
C ILE A 177 -19.69 8.14 3.78
N ALA A 178 -20.75 8.07 2.96
CA ALA A 178 -21.34 9.27 2.37
C ALA A 178 -21.81 10.26 3.45
N GLY A 179 -22.50 9.76 4.48
CA GLY A 179 -22.89 10.56 5.64
C GLY A 179 -21.69 11.14 6.40
N ALA A 180 -20.60 10.38 6.54
CA ALA A 180 -19.39 10.84 7.22
C ALA A 180 -18.70 12.00 6.48
N PHE A 181 -18.66 11.97 5.14
CA PHE A 181 -18.15 13.08 4.33
C PHE A 181 -19.08 14.29 4.33
N ALA A 182 -20.40 14.08 4.32
CA ALA A 182 -21.38 15.18 4.36
C ALA A 182 -21.38 15.95 5.69
N ASP A 183 -21.07 15.27 6.80
CA ASP A 183 -21.02 15.86 8.16
C ASP A 183 -19.61 16.38 8.55
N ALA A 184 -18.58 16.09 7.74
CA ALA A 184 -17.23 16.53 8.01
C ALA A 184 -16.99 18.01 7.69
N ASP A 185 -15.98 18.58 8.34
CA ASP A 185 -15.56 19.96 8.10
C ASP A 185 -14.94 20.11 6.70
N ALA A 186 -15.44 21.08 5.92
CA ALA A 186 -15.05 21.25 4.52
C ALA A 186 -13.58 21.68 4.36
N ASP A 187 -13.07 22.52 5.26
CA ASP A 187 -11.68 22.96 5.23
C ASP A 187 -10.74 21.80 5.60
N ALA A 188 -11.13 20.97 6.57
CA ALA A 188 -10.41 19.75 6.91
C ALA A 188 -10.39 18.75 5.74
N LEU A 189 -11.51 18.53 5.06
CA LEU A 189 -11.57 17.68 3.86
C LEU A 189 -10.67 18.22 2.73
N ALA A 190 -10.69 19.54 2.50
CA ALA A 190 -9.84 20.18 1.50
C ALA A 190 -8.35 20.08 1.86
N ALA A 191 -7.99 20.16 3.14
CA ALA A 191 -6.63 19.92 3.62
C ALA A 191 -6.21 18.45 3.37
N THR A 192 -7.04 17.48 3.76
CA THR A 192 -6.77 16.06 3.53
C THR A 192 -6.57 15.74 2.05
N ARG A 193 -7.42 16.28 1.16
CA ARG A 193 -7.29 16.07 -0.29
C ARG A 193 -5.98 16.64 -0.82
N ARG A 194 -5.60 17.87 -0.43
CA ARG A 194 -4.31 18.48 -0.81
C ARG A 194 -3.12 17.65 -0.32
N ALA A 195 -3.17 17.12 0.91
CA ALA A 195 -2.12 16.27 1.43
C ALA A 195 -1.97 14.97 0.62
N LEU A 196 -3.09 14.33 0.23
CA LEU A 196 -3.08 13.15 -0.64
C LEU A 196 -2.51 13.45 -2.04
N GLU A 197 -2.93 14.56 -2.65
CA GLU A 197 -2.42 15.01 -3.95
C GLU A 197 -0.92 15.29 -3.89
N GLY A 198 -0.46 16.03 -2.86
CA GLY A 198 0.95 16.32 -2.64
C GLY A 198 1.78 15.05 -2.40
N ALA A 199 1.32 14.14 -1.53
CA ALA A 199 1.99 12.85 -1.31
C ALA A 199 2.11 12.03 -2.61
N GLN A 200 1.05 12.02 -3.44
CA GLN A 200 1.06 11.32 -4.72
C GLN A 200 2.04 11.93 -5.72
N GLU A 201 2.08 13.27 -5.80
CA GLU A 201 3.04 14.00 -6.63
C GLU A 201 4.47 13.72 -6.20
N HIS A 202 4.76 13.82 -4.89
CA HIS A 202 6.11 13.62 -4.36
C HIS A 202 6.58 12.17 -4.55
N ALA A 203 5.73 11.16 -4.30
CA ALA A 203 6.07 9.76 -4.55
C ALA A 203 6.40 9.50 -6.03
N LEU A 204 5.62 10.05 -6.97
CA LEU A 204 5.92 9.94 -8.40
C LEU A 204 7.23 10.64 -8.78
N ALA A 205 7.49 11.83 -8.23
CA ALA A 205 8.70 12.58 -8.50
C ALA A 205 9.96 11.88 -7.95
N ILE A 206 9.88 11.25 -6.77
CA ILE A 206 10.97 10.44 -6.21
C ILE A 206 11.27 9.26 -7.14
N GLU A 207 10.26 8.47 -7.50
CA GLU A 207 10.42 7.31 -8.37
C GLU A 207 11.03 7.67 -9.73
N SER A 208 10.53 8.74 -10.35
CA SER A 208 11.02 9.23 -11.64
C SER A 208 12.45 9.76 -11.52
N GLY A 209 12.75 10.59 -10.51
CA GLY A 209 14.07 11.19 -10.32
C GLY A 209 15.14 10.17 -9.94
N VAL A 210 14.77 9.06 -9.29
CA VAL A 210 15.68 7.92 -9.09
C VAL A 210 15.89 7.18 -10.41
N ALA A 211 14.83 6.82 -11.12
CA ALA A 211 14.91 6.09 -12.39
C ALA A 211 15.73 6.82 -13.46
N GLU A 212 15.66 8.15 -13.51
CA GLU A 212 16.48 8.98 -14.40
C GLU A 212 17.99 8.87 -14.14
N ARG A 213 18.39 8.63 -12.87
CA ARG A 213 19.80 8.63 -12.45
C ARG A 213 20.43 7.25 -12.43
N VAL A 214 19.68 6.23 -12.02
CA VAL A 214 20.18 4.85 -11.89
C VAL A 214 19.70 3.91 -13.01
N GLY A 215 18.82 4.41 -13.88
CA GLY A 215 18.18 3.61 -14.93
C GLY A 215 17.01 2.77 -14.41
N SER A 216 16.04 2.50 -15.28
CA SER A 216 14.77 1.86 -14.88
C SER A 216 14.92 0.41 -14.38
N ALA A 217 16.02 -0.27 -14.70
CA ALA A 217 16.26 -1.66 -14.26
C ALA A 217 16.67 -1.77 -12.78
N GLN A 218 17.22 -0.71 -12.20
CA GLN A 218 17.58 -0.59 -10.77
C GLN A 218 16.66 0.42 -10.06
N GLY A 219 15.49 0.69 -10.67
CA GLY A 219 14.56 1.69 -10.19
C GLY A 219 13.91 1.31 -8.87
N LEU A 220 13.60 2.33 -8.07
CA LEU A 220 12.73 2.23 -6.91
C LEU A 220 11.28 2.00 -7.37
N ASP A 221 10.56 1.06 -6.76
CA ASP A 221 9.12 0.87 -7.00
C ASP A 221 8.31 1.39 -5.81
N LEU A 222 7.65 2.54 -5.99
CA LEU A 222 6.71 3.12 -5.03
C LEU A 222 5.25 2.82 -5.37
N GLY A 223 5.01 1.90 -6.31
CA GLY A 223 3.69 1.46 -6.76
C GLY A 223 2.71 1.13 -5.64
N PRO A 224 3.08 0.37 -4.59
CA PRO A 224 2.19 0.06 -3.47
C PRO A 224 1.65 1.31 -2.75
N LEU A 225 2.53 2.26 -2.41
CA LEU A 225 2.13 3.51 -1.76
C LEU A 225 1.30 4.39 -2.71
N ARG A 226 1.74 4.52 -3.97
CA ARG A 226 1.04 5.32 -4.99
C ARG A 226 -0.36 4.79 -5.31
N GLN A 227 -0.54 3.48 -5.28
CA GLN A 227 -1.85 2.86 -5.48
C GLN A 227 -2.77 3.15 -4.30
N LEU A 228 -2.26 3.06 -3.06
CA LEU A 228 -3.01 3.36 -1.85
C LEU A 228 -3.48 4.83 -1.83
N LEU A 229 -2.59 5.77 -2.17
CA LEU A 229 -2.91 7.20 -2.28
C LEU A 229 -3.93 7.49 -3.39
N ARG A 230 -3.80 6.84 -4.56
CA ARG A 230 -4.77 6.97 -5.66
C ARG A 230 -6.15 6.47 -5.26
N GLN A 231 -6.23 5.35 -4.55
CA GLN A 231 -7.51 4.83 -4.07
C GLN A 231 -8.12 5.74 -3.00
N ALA A 232 -7.32 6.34 -2.12
CA ALA A 232 -7.79 7.35 -1.18
C ALA A 232 -8.40 8.56 -1.89
N LEU A 233 -7.74 9.07 -2.94
CA LEU A 233 -8.29 10.14 -3.78
C LEU A 233 -9.59 9.72 -4.49
N GLN A 234 -9.68 8.47 -4.95
CA GLN A 234 -10.91 7.95 -5.55
C GLN A 234 -12.08 7.94 -4.55
N VAL A 235 -11.85 7.67 -3.26
CA VAL A 235 -12.88 7.83 -2.22
C VAL A 235 -13.34 9.29 -2.12
N PHE A 236 -12.41 10.24 -2.15
CA PHE A 236 -12.73 11.67 -2.15
C PHE A 236 -13.52 12.09 -3.39
N ASP A 237 -13.22 11.52 -4.55
CA ASP A 237 -13.96 11.82 -5.78
C ASP A 237 -15.38 11.23 -5.76
N LEU A 238 -15.59 10.11 -5.05
CA LEU A 238 -16.92 9.48 -4.88
C LEU A 238 -17.79 10.16 -3.82
N TYR A 239 -17.21 10.57 -2.69
CA TYR A 239 -17.98 11.01 -1.51
C TYR A 239 -17.69 12.45 -1.07
N GLY A 240 -16.64 13.07 -1.58
CA GLY A 240 -16.25 14.42 -1.21
C GLY A 240 -17.19 15.50 -1.75
N PRO A 241 -17.01 16.76 -1.32
CA PRO A 241 -17.90 17.87 -1.67
C PRO A 241 -18.02 18.13 -3.18
N GLN A 242 -16.99 17.75 -3.96
CA GLN A 242 -16.98 17.85 -5.43
C GLN A 242 -17.60 16.63 -6.13
N GLY A 243 -17.67 15.48 -5.44
CA GLY A 243 -18.30 14.24 -5.92
C GLY A 243 -19.81 14.18 -5.65
N ALA A 244 -20.33 15.07 -4.81
CA ALA A 244 -21.77 15.24 -4.54
C ALA A 244 -22.55 15.89 -5.71
N GLY A 245 -22.15 15.62 -6.95
CA GLY A 245 -22.95 15.91 -8.13
C GLY A 245 -24.03 14.86 -8.28
N GLU A 246 -25.24 15.22 -7.82
CA GLU A 246 -26.53 14.50 -7.94
C GLU A 246 -26.53 13.01 -7.53
N PRO A 247 -27.49 12.58 -6.68
CA PRO A 247 -27.76 11.15 -6.56
C PRO A 247 -28.08 10.64 -7.97
N LEU A 248 -27.28 9.71 -8.49
CA LEU A 248 -27.65 8.93 -9.66
C LEU A 248 -28.99 8.26 -9.35
N ALA A 249 -30.06 8.90 -9.82
CA ALA A 249 -31.37 8.29 -9.88
C ALA A 249 -31.22 6.98 -10.68
N PRO A 250 -31.72 5.84 -10.16
CA PRO A 250 -31.72 4.62 -10.94
C PRO A 250 -32.76 4.80 -12.05
N GLY A 251 -32.30 5.06 -13.27
CA GLY A 251 -33.16 5.12 -14.45
C GLY A 251 -32.84 6.27 -15.38
N ALA A 252 -31.83 6.08 -16.22
CA ALA A 252 -31.73 6.76 -17.50
C ALA A 252 -31.28 5.73 -18.54
N GLU A 253 -32.22 4.86 -18.91
CA GLU A 253 -32.16 4.17 -20.18
C GLU A 253 -32.08 5.22 -21.28
N ALA A 254 -31.05 5.11 -22.12
CA ALA A 254 -30.91 5.92 -23.30
C ALA A 254 -32.12 5.67 -24.22
N ALA A 255 -33.01 6.65 -24.28
CA ALA A 255 -34.04 6.74 -25.31
C ALA A 255 -33.35 6.91 -26.66
N ALA A 256 -33.30 5.83 -27.43
CA ALA A 256 -33.10 5.84 -28.87
C ALA A 256 -34.46 5.67 -29.55
N ASP A 257 -34.72 6.57 -30.50
CA ASP A 257 -35.92 6.77 -31.32
C ASP A 257 -36.88 5.59 -31.51
N GLU A 258 -38.15 5.86 -31.26
CA GLU A 258 -39.29 5.09 -31.76
C GLU A 258 -39.51 5.33 -33.25
N GLN A 259 -39.55 4.25 -34.04
CA GLN A 259 -40.44 4.13 -35.21
C GLN A 259 -40.98 2.70 -35.33
N GLY A 260 -42.17 2.52 -34.73
CA GLY A 260 -43.33 1.73 -35.20
C GLY A 260 -43.17 0.29 -35.74
N GLY A 261 -43.80 -0.66 -35.04
CA GLY A 261 -44.32 -1.89 -35.66
C GLY A 261 -44.61 -3.09 -34.74
N ALA A 262 -45.86 -3.19 -34.28
CA ALA A 262 -46.63 -4.33 -33.77
C ALA A 262 -45.96 -5.71 -33.44
N ALA A 263 -46.26 -6.20 -32.23
CA ALA A 263 -46.04 -7.55 -31.64
C ALA A 263 -46.77 -8.70 -32.38
N PRO A 264 -46.69 -10.01 -31.97
CA PRO A 264 -45.99 -10.67 -30.84
C PRO A 264 -45.07 -11.85 -31.31
N VAL A 265 -44.27 -12.56 -30.49
CA VAL A 265 -44.62 -13.75 -29.66
C VAL A 265 -43.43 -14.14 -28.76
N ALA A 266 -43.73 -14.82 -27.65
CA ALA A 266 -42.82 -15.31 -26.61
C ALA A 266 -41.64 -16.17 -27.11
N ALA A 267 -40.45 -15.92 -26.55
CA ALA A 267 -39.33 -16.87 -26.50
C ALA A 267 -38.48 -16.61 -25.25
N VAL A 268 -38.21 -17.70 -24.52
CA VAL A 268 -37.36 -17.77 -23.33
C VAL A 268 -35.96 -17.26 -23.67
N ALA A 269 -35.51 -16.18 -23.04
CA ALA A 269 -34.19 -15.60 -23.29
C ALA A 269 -33.10 -16.54 -22.74
N ALA A 270 -32.30 -17.08 -23.65
CA ALA A 270 -31.03 -17.73 -23.33
C ALA A 270 -30.02 -16.68 -22.81
N PRO A 271 -29.09 -17.05 -21.91
CA PRO A 271 -28.13 -16.11 -21.35
C PRO A 271 -27.19 -15.56 -22.44
N ALA A 272 -26.97 -14.25 -22.39
CA ALA A 272 -26.09 -13.50 -23.30
C ALA A 272 -24.65 -14.07 -23.32
N PRO A 273 -23.91 -13.92 -24.44
CA PRO A 273 -22.53 -14.37 -24.52
C PRO A 273 -21.67 -13.54 -23.56
N ARG A 274 -21.04 -14.21 -22.59
CA ARG A 274 -20.13 -13.59 -21.62
C ARG A 274 -18.87 -13.05 -22.31
N ALA A 275 -18.39 -11.90 -21.83
CA ALA A 275 -17.12 -11.33 -22.26
C ALA A 275 -15.98 -12.34 -22.04
N SER A 276 -15.07 -12.44 -23.01
CA SER A 276 -14.00 -13.45 -23.05
C SER A 276 -12.92 -13.19 -21.98
N GLY A 277 -13.20 -13.55 -20.74
CA GLY A 277 -12.27 -13.39 -19.63
C GLY A 277 -12.90 -13.47 -18.24
N GLU A 278 -14.23 -13.41 -18.14
CA GLU A 278 -14.91 -13.55 -16.86
C GLU A 278 -14.80 -14.99 -16.34
N ILE A 279 -14.42 -15.14 -15.06
CA ILE A 279 -14.42 -16.41 -14.35
C ILE A 279 -15.74 -16.51 -13.59
N ALA A 280 -16.69 -17.31 -14.09
CA ALA A 280 -17.98 -17.49 -13.44
C ALA A 280 -18.08 -18.82 -12.68
N ASN A 281 -17.26 -19.80 -13.04
CA ASN A 281 -17.29 -21.13 -12.45
C ASN A 281 -15.89 -21.79 -12.43
N ARG A 282 -15.81 -22.95 -11.78
CA ARG A 282 -14.58 -23.73 -11.62
C ARG A 282 -13.97 -24.19 -12.96
N GLU A 283 -14.78 -24.44 -13.98
CA GLU A 283 -14.29 -24.82 -15.31
C GLU A 283 -13.62 -23.65 -16.03
N ASP A 284 -14.11 -22.42 -15.82
CA ASP A 284 -13.48 -21.21 -16.33
C ASP A 284 -12.08 -21.01 -15.72
N VAL A 285 -11.91 -21.29 -14.42
CA VAL A 285 -10.60 -21.27 -13.74
C VAL A 285 -9.63 -22.25 -14.41
N LEU A 286 -10.04 -23.50 -14.64
CA LEU A 286 -9.20 -24.51 -15.29
C LEU A 286 -8.80 -24.08 -16.71
N ARG A 287 -9.74 -23.50 -17.47
CA ARG A 287 -9.48 -23.00 -18.83
C ARG A 287 -8.49 -21.85 -18.84
N GLN A 288 -8.54 -20.95 -17.85
CA GLN A 288 -7.57 -19.86 -17.74
C GLN A 288 -6.19 -20.35 -17.31
N LEU A 289 -6.11 -21.28 -16.36
CA LEU A 289 -4.85 -21.91 -15.97
C LEU A 289 -4.18 -22.61 -17.16
N ASP A 290 -4.95 -23.25 -18.04
CA ASP A 290 -4.42 -23.85 -19.26
C ASP A 290 -3.86 -22.82 -20.25
N ARG A 291 -4.55 -21.68 -20.42
CA ARG A 291 -4.04 -20.58 -21.26
C ARG A 291 -2.74 -19.99 -20.72
N LEU A 292 -2.64 -19.84 -19.39
CA LEU A 292 -1.42 -19.38 -18.73
C LEU A 292 -0.27 -20.38 -18.91
N LEU A 293 -0.53 -21.67 -18.70
CA LEU A 293 0.46 -22.72 -18.92
C LEU A 293 0.98 -22.73 -20.37
N GLU A 294 0.08 -22.59 -21.35
CA GLU A 294 0.45 -22.52 -22.77
C GLU A 294 1.29 -21.27 -23.09
N TYR A 295 0.98 -20.13 -22.47
CA TYR A 295 1.79 -18.92 -22.61
C TYR A 295 3.22 -19.14 -22.13
N TYR A 296 3.42 -19.65 -20.91
CA TYR A 296 4.76 -19.86 -20.34
C TYR A 296 5.55 -20.92 -21.10
N VAL A 297 4.92 -21.99 -21.59
CA VAL A 297 5.60 -22.98 -22.44
C VAL A 297 6.15 -22.35 -23.73
N ARG A 298 5.44 -21.36 -24.29
CA ARG A 298 5.83 -20.71 -25.55
C ARG A 298 6.81 -19.55 -25.36
N HIS A 299 6.72 -18.79 -24.28
CA HIS A 299 7.46 -17.54 -24.10
C HIS A 299 8.58 -17.63 -23.05
N GLU A 300 8.45 -18.53 -22.07
CA GLU A 300 9.37 -18.61 -20.92
C GLU A 300 9.59 -20.07 -20.44
N PRO A 301 10.20 -20.95 -21.27
CA PRO A 301 10.32 -22.38 -20.96
C PRO A 301 11.20 -22.69 -19.74
N SER A 302 12.05 -21.76 -19.31
CA SER A 302 12.92 -21.88 -18.13
C SER A 302 12.31 -21.30 -16.85
N SER A 303 11.09 -20.75 -16.91
CA SER A 303 10.40 -20.21 -15.74
C SER A 303 10.00 -21.34 -14.76
N PRO A 304 10.09 -21.14 -13.44
CA PRO A 304 9.57 -22.09 -12.45
C PRO A 304 8.03 -22.05 -12.35
N VAL A 305 7.38 -21.03 -12.91
CA VAL A 305 5.94 -20.77 -12.80
C VAL A 305 5.07 -21.89 -13.36
N PRO A 306 5.36 -22.53 -14.51
CA PRO A 306 4.57 -23.66 -15.01
C PRO A 306 4.47 -24.85 -14.06
N VAL A 307 5.52 -25.10 -13.26
CA VAL A 307 5.50 -26.20 -12.28
C VAL A 307 4.51 -25.90 -11.16
N LEU A 308 4.48 -24.65 -10.69
CA LEU A 308 3.56 -24.18 -9.66
C LEU A 308 2.11 -24.12 -10.17
N LEU A 309 1.90 -23.62 -11.39
CA LEU A 309 0.57 -23.56 -12.01
C LEU A 309 -0.01 -24.97 -12.28
N LYS A 310 0.82 -25.96 -12.65
CA LYS A 310 0.38 -27.35 -12.76
C LYS A 310 -0.08 -27.90 -11.41
N ARG A 311 0.65 -27.63 -10.33
CA ARG A 311 0.23 -28.02 -8.96
C ARG A 311 -1.08 -27.34 -8.57
N ALA A 312 -1.19 -26.03 -8.80
CA ALA A 312 -2.41 -25.27 -8.53
C ALA A 312 -3.61 -25.83 -9.31
N LYS A 313 -3.42 -26.19 -10.59
CA LYS A 313 -4.46 -26.80 -11.44
C LYS A 313 -4.96 -28.12 -10.86
N THR A 314 -4.08 -29.00 -10.36
CA THR A 314 -4.48 -30.27 -9.73
C THR A 314 -5.29 -30.04 -8.45
N LEU A 315 -4.96 -29.00 -7.68
CA LEU A 315 -5.67 -28.66 -6.44
C LEU A 315 -7.07 -28.07 -6.69
N VAL A 316 -7.33 -27.50 -7.88
CA VAL A 316 -8.65 -26.94 -8.20
C VAL A 316 -9.74 -28.02 -8.16
N THR A 317 -9.43 -29.27 -8.51
CA THR A 317 -10.41 -30.38 -8.52
C THR A 317 -10.22 -31.39 -7.38
N ALA A 318 -9.16 -31.24 -6.58
CA ALA A 318 -8.81 -32.16 -5.51
C ALA A 318 -9.82 -32.10 -4.35
N ASP A 319 -10.09 -33.24 -3.73
CA ASP A 319 -10.79 -33.27 -2.45
C ASP A 319 -9.89 -32.73 -1.32
N PHE A 320 -10.48 -32.28 -0.22
CA PHE A 320 -9.72 -31.66 0.88
C PHE A 320 -8.65 -32.59 1.46
N ALA A 321 -8.85 -33.91 1.43
CA ALA A 321 -7.88 -34.89 1.91
C ALA A 321 -6.68 -35.03 0.95
N GLU A 322 -6.90 -34.91 -0.37
CA GLU A 322 -5.87 -34.82 -1.39
C GLU A 322 -5.07 -33.51 -1.29
N ILE A 323 -5.72 -32.39 -0.96
CA ILE A 323 -5.07 -31.10 -0.72
C ILE A 323 -4.09 -31.21 0.46
N VAL A 324 -4.52 -31.80 1.58
CA VAL A 324 -3.66 -32.02 2.77
C VAL A 324 -2.50 -32.95 2.44
N ARG A 325 -2.73 -34.05 1.72
CA ARG A 325 -1.67 -34.97 1.25
C ARG A 325 -0.64 -34.31 0.34
N ASN A 326 -1.04 -33.34 -0.48
CA ASN A 326 -0.16 -32.67 -1.45
C ASN A 326 0.65 -31.49 -0.88
N LEU A 327 0.14 -30.83 0.17
CA LEU A 327 0.74 -29.63 0.77
C LEU A 327 1.57 -29.95 2.01
N ILE A 328 1.18 -30.92 2.83
CA ILE A 328 1.86 -31.27 4.08
C ILE A 328 1.88 -32.80 4.24
N PRO A 329 2.85 -33.50 3.62
CA PRO A 329 2.94 -34.97 3.69
C PRO A 329 2.99 -35.50 5.14
N ASP A 330 3.59 -34.74 6.05
CA ASP A 330 3.75 -35.08 7.46
C ASP A 330 2.51 -34.76 8.33
N GLY A 331 1.49 -34.10 7.77
CA GLY A 331 0.26 -33.68 8.47
C GLY A 331 -0.87 -34.72 8.47
N ILE A 332 -0.70 -35.82 7.75
CA ILE A 332 -1.74 -36.87 7.58
C ILE A 332 -2.09 -37.53 8.92
N SER A 333 -1.10 -37.75 9.79
CA SER A 333 -1.29 -38.36 11.10
C SER A 333 -2.13 -37.48 12.06
N GLN A 334 -1.98 -36.16 11.97
CA GLN A 334 -2.82 -35.20 12.71
C GLN A 334 -4.24 -35.13 12.14
N PHE A 335 -4.39 -35.26 10.82
CA PHE A 335 -5.69 -35.31 10.15
C PHE A 335 -6.51 -36.56 10.53
N GLU A 336 -5.89 -37.75 10.55
CA GLU A 336 -6.58 -38.99 10.98
C GLU A 336 -7.05 -38.92 12.44
N THR A 337 -6.29 -38.22 13.30
CA THR A 337 -6.66 -37.99 14.70
C THR A 337 -7.86 -37.05 14.83
N LEU A 338 -8.02 -36.07 13.93
CA LEU A 338 -9.16 -35.13 13.90
C LEU A 338 -10.41 -35.72 13.22
N ARG A 339 -10.25 -36.61 12.23
CA ARG A 339 -11.36 -37.21 11.47
C ARG A 339 -12.16 -38.24 12.29
N GLY A 340 -11.51 -38.92 13.24
CA GLY A 340 -12.11 -40.03 13.99
C GLY A 340 -12.36 -41.29 13.12
N PRO A 341 -12.64 -42.46 13.74
CA PRO A 341 -12.87 -43.68 12.98
C PRO A 341 -14.16 -43.60 12.16
N GLU A 342 -14.15 -44.19 10.95
CA GLU A 342 -15.31 -44.25 10.07
C GLU A 342 -16.46 -44.96 10.79
N SER A 343 -17.61 -44.28 10.89
CA SER A 343 -18.86 -44.93 11.29
C SER A 343 -19.38 -45.70 10.06
N GLU A 344 -19.67 -46.98 10.23
CA GLU A 344 -20.15 -47.91 9.19
C GLU A 344 -21.26 -47.35 8.29
#